data_AF-A0A662KY38-F1
#
_entry.id   AF-A0A662KY38-F1
#
_cell.length_a   1.000
_cell.length_b   1.000
_cell.length_c   1.000
_cell.angle_alpha   90.00
_cell.angle_beta   90.00
_cell.angle_gamma   90.00
#
_symmetry.space_group_name_H-M   'P 1'
#
loop_
_entity.id
_entity.type
_entity.pdbx_description
1 polymer ?
#
loop_
_entity_poly.entity_id
_entity_poly.type
_entity_poly.pdbx_seq_one_letter_code
_entity_poly.pdbx_strand_id
1 'polypeptide(L)' 'IPFGTMIEIPGYGTVPVLDRGGAIKGDRLDVFFPTEKQALQWGVKYLDVKIYMRR' A
#
# COMPACT_ATOMS: atom_id res chain seq x y z
N ILE A 1 -1.38 7.96 7.10
CA ILE A 1 -1.96 8.48 5.85
C ILE A 1 -3.49 8.50 5.99
N PRO A 2 -4.20 9.58 5.62
CA PRO A 2 -5.67 9.61 5.64
C PRO A 2 -6.31 8.62 4.67
N PHE A 3 -7.53 8.16 4.98
CA PHE A 3 -8.35 7.39 4.04
C PHE A 3 -8.61 8.16 2.74
N GLY A 4 -8.67 7.45 1.62
CA GLY A 4 -8.88 8.03 0.29
C GLY A 4 -7.65 8.72 -0.31
N THR A 5 -6.53 8.82 0.41
CA THR A 5 -5.27 9.29 -0.17
C THR A 5 -4.84 8.33 -1.28
N MET A 6 -4.53 8.84 -2.46
CA MET A 6 -4.04 8.02 -3.57
C MET A 6 -2.54 7.79 -3.43
N ILE A 7 -2.10 6.55 -3.61
CA ILE A 7 -0.69 6.15 -3.55
C ILE A 7 -0.36 5.37 -4.82
N GLU A 8 0.69 5.76 -5.53
CA GLU A 8 1.28 4.98 -6.62
C GLU A 8 2.42 4.12 -6.08
N ILE A 9 2.22 2.80 -6.16
CA ILE A 9 3.14 1.78 -5.67
C ILE A 9 3.73 1.04 -6.88
N PRO A 10 5.05 1.15 -7.13
CA PRO A 10 5.68 0.47 -8.26
C PRO A 10 5.40 -1.03 -8.28
N GLY A 11 4.88 -1.53 -9.40
CA GLY A 11 4.54 -2.96 -9.57
C GLY A 11 3.20 -3.40 -8.98
N TYR A 12 2.48 -2.53 -8.25
CA TYR A 12 1.13 -2.82 -7.75
C TYR A 12 0.06 -1.93 -8.42
N GLY A 13 0.36 -0.63 -8.60
CA GLY A 13 -0.53 0.34 -9.24
C GLY A 13 -0.84 1.54 -8.37
N THR A 14 -1.79 2.37 -8.82
CA THR A 14 -2.25 3.58 -8.09
C THR A 14 -3.58 3.31 -7.41
N VAL A 15 -3.59 3.31 -6.08
CA VAL A 15 -4.73 2.89 -5.26
C VAL A 15 -5.02 3.86 -4.11
N PRO A 16 -6.28 3.97 -3.66
CA PRO A 16 -6.62 4.72 -2.46
C PRO A 16 -6.27 3.94 -1.18
N VAL A 17 -6.00 4.66 -0.09
CA VAL A 17 -5.97 4.06 1.26
C VAL A 17 -7.40 3.72 1.69
N LEU A 18 -7.67 2.42 1.87
CA LEU A 18 -9.00 1.89 2.22
C LEU A 18 -9.07 1.28 3.63
N ASP A 19 -7.93 0.90 4.22
CA ASP A 19 -7.90 0.24 5.54
C ASP A 19 -6.72 0.74 6.42
N ARG A 20 -6.81 0.52 7.73
CA ARG A 20 -5.76 0.78 8.73
C ARG A 20 -5.72 -0.33 9.77
N GLY A 21 -4.57 -0.97 9.91
CA GLY A 21 -4.29 -1.93 10.98
C GLY A 21 -3.44 -1.32 12.10
N GLY A 22 -3.72 -1.65 13.36
CA GLY A 22 -2.92 -1.17 14.51
C GLY A 22 -1.45 -1.60 14.48
N ALA A 23 -1.11 -2.67 13.75
CA ALA A 23 0.26 -3.12 13.52
C ALA A 23 0.97 -2.39 12.36
N ILE A 24 0.24 -1.65 11.53
CA ILE A 24 0.77 -0.91 10.39
C ILE A 24 1.03 0.53 10.84
N LYS A 25 2.30 0.83 11.17
CA LYS A 25 2.74 2.12 11.70
C LYS A 25 3.96 2.62 10.92
N GLY A 26 4.16 3.94 10.95
CA GLY A 26 5.26 4.61 10.24
C GLY A 26 5.10 4.48 8.71
N ASP A 27 6.22 4.25 8.03
CA ASP A 27 6.29 4.17 6.56
C ASP A 27 5.98 2.76 6.03
N ARG A 28 5.08 2.04 6.70
CA ARG A 28 4.65 0.69 6.32
C ARG A 28 3.31 0.73 5.61
N LEU A 29 3.22 0.04 4.48
CA LEU A 29 1.99 -0.21 3.73
C LEU A 29 1.73 -1.71 3.68
N ASP A 30 0.46 -2.10 3.76
CA ASP A 30 -0.01 -3.46 3.49
C ASP A 30 -0.90 -3.41 2.25
N VAL A 31 -0.67 -4.32 1.31
CA VAL A 31 -1.33 -4.33 -0.01
C VAL A 31 -2.11 -5.63 -0.18
N PHE A 32 -3.35 -5.50 -0.66
CA PHE A 32 -4.24 -6.65 -0.79
C PHE A 32 -3.97 -7.43 -2.08
N PHE A 33 -3.95 -8.75 -1.98
CA PHE A 33 -3.98 -9.67 -3.13
C PHE A 33 -5.10 -10.69 -2.91
N PRO A 34 -5.81 -11.13 -3.96
CA PRO A 34 -6.93 -12.06 -3.82
C PRO A 34 -6.51 -13.50 -3.50
N THR A 35 -5.23 -13.84 -3.66
CA THR A 35 -4.69 -15.17 -3.34
C THR A 35 -3.41 -15.09 -2.54
N GLU A 36 -3.21 -16.05 -1.65
CA GLU A 36 -1.98 -16.20 -0.86
C GLU A 36 -0.75 -16.33 -1.76
N LYS A 37 -0.83 -17.11 -2.84
CA LYS A 37 0.27 -17.28 -3.80
C LYS A 37 0.74 -15.95 -4.39
N GLN A 38 -0.17 -15.06 -4.75
CA GLN A 38 0.19 -13.72 -5.25
C GLN A 38 0.83 -12.86 -4.15
N ALA A 39 0.32 -12.91 -2.92
CA ALA A 39 0.90 -12.20 -1.79
C ALA A 39 2.32 -12.69 -1.47
N LEU A 40 2.56 -14.01 -1.54
CA LEU A 40 3.88 -14.61 -1.36
C LEU A 40 4.85 -14.22 -2.49
N GLN A 41 4.37 -14.19 -3.73
CA GLN A 41 5.16 -13.73 -4.89
C GLN A 41 5.50 -12.25 -4.80
N TRP A 42 4.59 -11.44 -4.24
CA TRP A 42 4.86 -10.04 -3.97
C TRP A 42 5.97 -9.90 -2.92
N GLY A 43 5.79 -10.51 -1.75
CA GLY A 43 6.76 -10.49 -0.65
C GLY A 43 6.94 -9.10 -0.01
N VAL A 44 7.74 -9.05 1.06
CA VAL A 44 8.09 -7.80 1.75
C VAL A 44 9.23 -7.11 1.01
N LYS A 45 9.10 -5.82 0.76
CA LYS A 45 10.11 -5.01 0.08
C LYS A 45 10.01 -3.55 0.47
N TYR A 46 11.12 -2.84 0.34
CA TYR A 46 11.21 -1.39 0.46
C TYR A 46 11.14 -0.78 -0.93
N LEU A 47 10.19 0.12 -1.14
CA LEU A 47 9.95 0.80 -2.41
C LEU A 47 9.72 2.28 -2.14
N ASP A 48 10.24 3.11 -3.02
CA ASP A 48 9.82 4.51 -3.09
C ASP A 48 8.43 4.59 -3.72
N VAL A 49 7.50 5.21 -3.00
CA VAL A 49 6.10 5.39 -3.44
C VAL A 49 5.79 6.87 -3.59
N LYS A 50 4.82 7.20 -4.46
CA LYS A 50 4.31 8.57 -4.56
C LYS A 50 2.98 8.70 -3.85
N ILE A 51 2.86 9.68 -2.97
CA ILE A 51 1.64 9.99 -2.23
C ILE A 51 1.03 11.26 -2.84
N TYR A 52 -0.19 11.14 -3.35
CA TYR A 52 -0.95 12.27 -3.87
C TYR A 52 -1.85 12.80 -2.75
N MET A 53 -1.33 13.77 -1.99
CA MET A 53 -2.15 14.50 -1.03
C MET A 53 -3.03 15.50 -1.79
N ARG A 54 -4.35 15.39 -1.62
CA ARG A 54 -5.24 16.49 -1.99
C ARG A 54 -4.95 17.65 -1.03
N ARG A 55 -4.70 18.84 -1.60
CA ARG A 55 -4.69 20.10 -0.84
C ARG A 55 -6.10 20.43 -0.36
#